data_AF-A0A932X2M6-F1
#
_entry.id   AF-A0A932X2M6-F1
#
_cell.length_a   1.000
_cell.length_b   1.000
_cell.length_c   1.000
_cell.angle_alpha   90.00
_cell.angle_beta   90.00
_cell.angle_gamma   90.00
#
_symmetry.space_group_name_H-M   'P 1'
#
loop_
_entity.id
_entity.type
_entity.pdbx_description
1 polymer ?
#
loop_
_entity_poly.entity_id
_entity_poly.type
_entity_poly.pdbx_seq_one_letter_code
_entity_poly.pdbx_strand_id
1 'polypeptide(L)' 'MDTKKIKDRVERKKLKREARQKQPPKPKRTEPRGSLKKKIKKMARGQRKR' A
#
# COMPACT_ATOMS: atom_id res chain seq x y z
N MET A 1 8.43 5.06 13.82
CA MET A 1 8.55 6.41 14.42
C MET A 1 7.16 6.92 14.73
N ASP A 2 6.86 7.16 16.01
CA ASP A 2 5.52 7.54 16.47
C ASP A 2 5.23 9.02 16.26
N THR A 3 4.80 9.35 15.04
CA THR A 3 4.45 10.73 14.62
C THR A 3 3.13 11.26 15.20
N LYS A 4 2.44 10.49 16.03
CA LYS A 4 1.12 10.87 16.61
C LYS A 4 1.22 11.96 17.68
N LYS A 5 2.36 12.08 18.36
CA LYS A 5 2.60 13.06 19.44
C LYS A 5 3.02 14.45 18.93
N ILE A 6 3.37 14.56 17.65
CA ILE A 6 3.86 15.81 17.05
C ILE A 6 2.66 16.69 16.68
N LYS A 7 2.52 17.81 17.39
CA LYS A 7 1.43 18.79 17.19
C LYS A 7 1.65 19.63 15.92
N ASP A 8 2.90 19.97 15.61
CA ASP A 8 3.21 20.68 14.36
C ASP A 8 3.07 19.76 13.15
N ARG A 9 2.23 20.18 12.20
CA ARG A 9 1.96 19.49 10.95
C ARG A 9 3.17 19.48 10.02
N VAL A 10 4.00 20.54 10.03
CA VAL A 10 5.16 20.70 9.14
C VAL A 10 6.25 19.72 9.54
N GLU A 11 6.63 19.71 10.81
CA GLU A 11 7.61 18.79 11.38
C GLU A 11 7.20 17.34 11.21
N ARG A 12 5.93 17.02 11.51
CA ARG A 12 5.37 15.68 11.32
C ARG A 12 5.45 15.21 9.87
N LYS A 13 5.24 16.11 8.91
CA LYS A 13 5.35 15.80 7.48
C LYS A 13 6.80 15.60 7.05
N LYS A 14 7.74 16.41 7.52
CA LYS A 14 9.18 16.28 7.24
C LYS A 14 9.69 14.90 7.68
N LEU A 15 9.42 14.53 8.93
CA LEU A 15 9.80 13.22 9.48
C LEU A 15 9.19 12.04 8.72
N LYS A 16 7.92 12.14 8.31
CA LYS A 16 7.29 11.11 7.47
C LYS A 16 7.93 11.01 6.08
N ARG A 17 8.36 12.13 5.49
CA ARG A 17 9.03 12.15 4.19
C ARG A 17 10.43 11.54 4.27
N GLU A 18 11.22 11.93 5.26
CA GLU A 18 12.55 11.35 5.51
C GLU A 18 12.46 9.85 5.78
N ALA A 19 11.49 9.41 6.59
CA ALA A 19 11.25 8.00 6.84
C ALA A 19 10.92 7.23 5.55
N ARG A 20 10.07 7.81 4.67
CA ARG A 20 9.72 7.21 3.37
C ARG A 20 10.91 7.17 2.40
N GLN A 21 11.74 8.21 2.40
CA GLN A 21 12.91 8.30 1.53
C GLN A 21 14.00 7.31 1.93
N LYS A 22 14.18 7.07 3.23
CA LYS A 22 15.09 6.05 3.77
C LYS A 22 14.60 4.62 3.55
N GLN A 23 13.33 4.40 3.19
CA GLN A 23 12.83 3.04 2.96
C GLN A 23 13.41 2.48 1.66
N PRO A 24 13.80 1.19 1.65
CA PRO A 24 14.26 0.56 0.43
C PRO A 24 13.14 0.53 -0.63
N PRO A 25 13.50 0.61 -1.92
CA PRO A 25 12.53 0.50 -3.00
C PRO A 25 11.80 -0.84 -2.92
N LYS A 26 10.53 -0.84 -3.32
CA LYS A 26 9.74 -2.07 -3.35
C LYS A 26 10.38 -3.06 -4.32
N PRO A 27 10.48 -4.35 -3.97
CA PRO A 27 11.00 -5.35 -4.87
C PRO A 27 10.16 -5.42 -6.15
N LYS A 28 10.78 -5.88 -7.24
CA LYS A 28 10.07 -6.20 -8.48
C LYS A 28 8.98 -7.24 -8.19
N ARG A 29 7.87 -7.17 -8.92
CA ARG A 29 6.81 -8.17 -8.82
C ARG A 29 7.32 -9.50 -9.38
N THR A 30 7.23 -10.55 -8.58
CA THR A 30 7.56 -11.93 -8.99
C THR A 30 6.41 -12.58 -9.76
N GLU A 31 5.17 -12.23 -9.44
CA GLU A 31 3.98 -12.80 -10.05
C GLU A 31 3.24 -11.83 -10.99
N PRO A 32 2.59 -12.34 -12.05
CA PRO A 32 1.76 -11.54 -12.92
C PRO A 32 0.55 -10.95 -12.17
N ARG A 33 0.10 -9.77 -12.61
CA ARG A 33 -1.07 -9.11 -12.02
C ARG A 33 -2.30 -10.02 -12.09
N GLY A 34 -2.83 -10.38 -10.93
CA GLY A 34 -4.05 -11.16 -10.83
C GLY A 34 -3.84 -12.68 -10.86
N SER A 35 -2.61 -13.18 -10.67
CA SER A 35 -2.31 -14.59 -10.35
C SER A 35 -3.21 -15.13 -9.24
N LEU A 36 -3.40 -14.34 -8.17
CA LEU A 36 -4.24 -14.67 -7.02
C LEU A 36 -5.77 -14.51 -7.26
N LYS A 37 -6.20 -14.15 -8.49
CA LYS A 37 -7.64 -14.07 -8.79
C LYS A 37 -8.20 -15.49 -8.91
N LYS A 38 -9.29 -15.77 -8.19
CA LYS A 38 -10.03 -17.03 -8.36
C LYS A 38 -10.58 -17.11 -9.78
N LYS A 39 -10.20 -18.15 -10.54
CA LYS A 39 -10.76 -18.47 -11.86
C LYS A 39 -12.05 -19.27 -11.66
N ILE A 40 -13.19 -18.60 -11.62
CA ILE A 40 -14.50 -19.24 -11.41
C ILE A 40 -15.41 -18.92 -12.60
N LYS A 41 -16.19 -19.90 -13.08
CA LYS A 41 -17.08 -19.78 -14.26
C LYS A 41 -18.16 -18.71 -14.09
N LYS A 42 -18.73 -18.57 -12.89
CA LYS A 42 -19.68 -17.52 -12.53
C LYS A 42 -19.42 -17.08 -11.09
N MET A 43 -19.51 -15.78 -10.84
CA MET A 43 -19.33 -15.17 -9.52
C MET A 43 -20.63 -14.47 -9.11
N ALA A 44 -20.94 -14.35 -7.82
CA ALA A 44 -22.14 -13.62 -7.37
C ALA A 44 -22.08 -12.13 -7.76
N ARG A 45 -23.21 -11.51 -8.11
CA ARG A 45 -23.32 -10.05 -8.30
C ARG A 45 -23.02 -9.39 -6.95
N GLY A 46 -21.82 -8.82 -6.78
CA GLY A 46 -21.33 -8.25 -5.51
C GLY A 46 -19.92 -8.74 -5.14
N GLN A 47 -19.57 -9.97 -5.52
CA GLN A 47 -18.20 -10.48 -5.39
C GLN A 47 -17.36 -10.25 -6.66
N ARG A 48 -18.03 -10.01 -7.80
CA ARG A 48 -17.40 -9.64 -9.07
C ARG A 48 -16.57 -8.38 -8.91
N LYS A 49 -15.30 -8.44 -9.33
CA LYS A 49 -14.48 -7.24 -9.45
C LYS A 49 -15.20 -6.28 -10.39
N ARG A 50 -15.48 -5.06 -9.91
CA ARG A 50 -16.00 -3.95 -10.70
C ARG A 50 -14.95 -3.53 -11.74
#